data_AF-A0A3N2M2J3-F1
#
_entry.id   AF-A0A3N2M2J3-F1
#
_cell.length_a   1.000
_cell.length_b   1.000
_cell.length_c   1.000
_cell.angle_alpha   90.00
_cell.angle_beta   90.00
_cell.angle_gamma   90.00
#
_symmetry.space_group_name_H-M   'P 1'
#
loop_
_entity.id
_entity.type
_entity.pdbx_description
1 polymer ?
#
loop_
_entity_poly.entity_id
_entity_poly.type
_entity_poly.pdbx_seq_one_letter_code
_entity_poly.pdbx_strand_id
1 'polypeptide(L)'
;MALYLTIDQGNTAAKLALWRNDALLDLLIEPSLSVDKIECFMAKHGVADAAIYCSVATPGDEIVNGITHLAHRVSRLTNATPLPIAIDYRTPCTLGTDRIAAAVGAWANHPGKNMLVVDAGTAVTYDVVSADGHFRGGNIAPGMRMRLDALHRFTKRLPQVEVPRELKYDTFMGYDTTSAMILGAIYGIVGAISYYRARLGNDTLVVMTGGWANQLSGLCDFEIVVEPDLASKGLNRILLYNETK
;
A
#
# COMPACT_ATOMS: atom_id res chain seq x y z
N MET A 1 20.83 5.46 18.92
CA MET A 1 20.01 5.67 17.72
C MET A 1 18.77 4.82 17.88
N ALA A 2 17.58 5.40 17.69
CA ALA A 2 16.32 4.73 18.02
C ALA A 2 15.91 3.72 16.93
N LEU A 3 15.32 2.60 17.38
CA LEU A 3 14.77 1.52 16.58
C LEU A 3 13.25 1.61 16.54
N TYR A 4 12.66 1.50 15.35
CA TYR A 4 11.21 1.58 15.16
C TYR A 4 10.71 0.37 14.41
N LEU A 5 9.65 -0.27 14.90
CA LEU A 5 9.00 -1.40 14.23
C LEU A 5 7.68 -0.93 13.60
N THR A 6 7.52 -1.18 12.30
CA THR A 6 6.24 -0.95 11.61
C THR A 6 5.67 -2.28 11.13
N ILE A 7 4.40 -2.52 11.40
CA ILE A 7 3.70 -3.73 10.99
C ILE A 7 2.48 -3.30 10.17
N ASP A 8 2.45 -3.68 8.89
CA ASP A 8 1.34 -3.43 7.98
C ASP A 8 0.68 -4.76 7.60
N GLN A 9 -0.52 -5.02 8.11
CA GLN A 9 -1.27 -6.25 7.88
C GLN A 9 -2.40 -6.03 6.88
N GLY A 10 -2.13 -6.36 5.61
CA GLY A 10 -3.10 -6.38 4.54
C GLY A 10 -3.91 -7.67 4.47
N ASN A 11 -4.77 -7.76 3.46
CA ASN A 11 -5.64 -8.93 3.22
C ASN A 11 -4.87 -10.20 2.78
N THR A 12 -3.68 -10.05 2.20
CA THR A 12 -2.95 -11.15 1.56
C THR A 12 -1.64 -11.48 2.24
N ALA A 13 -0.99 -10.48 2.85
CA ALA A 13 0.23 -10.66 3.62
C ALA A 13 0.35 -9.52 4.63
N ALA A 14 1.15 -9.76 5.66
CA ALA A 14 1.65 -8.75 6.57
C ALA A 14 3.11 -8.43 6.23
N LYS A 15 3.49 -7.17 6.45
CA LYS A 15 4.83 -6.65 6.22
C LYS A 15 5.36 -6.05 7.51
N LEU A 16 6.45 -6.63 7.99
CA LEU A 16 7.20 -6.15 9.14
C LEU A 16 8.44 -5.43 8.64
N ALA A 17 8.63 -4.19 9.05
CA ALA A 17 9.84 -3.44 8.75
C ALA A 17 10.44 -2.87 10.04
N LEU A 18 11.74 -3.10 10.23
CA LEU A 18 12.51 -2.51 11.30
C LEU A 18 13.34 -1.35 10.75
N TRP A 19 13.28 -0.22 11.43
CA TRP A 19 13.93 1.02 11.01
C TRP A 19 14.90 1.49 12.07
N ARG A 20 15.99 2.12 11.64
CA ARG A 20 16.86 2.95 12.48
C ARG A 20 16.65 4.40 12.08
N ASN A 21 15.93 5.15 12.90
CA ASN A 21 15.33 6.41 12.48
C ASN A 21 14.47 6.21 11.21
N ASP A 22 14.92 6.71 10.06
CA ASP A 22 14.26 6.58 8.76
C ASP A 22 14.94 5.59 7.80
N ALA A 23 16.03 4.95 8.21
CA ALA A 23 16.72 3.95 7.42
C ALA A 23 16.13 2.55 7.68
N LEU A 24 15.68 1.88 6.62
CA LEU A 24 15.22 0.49 6.69
C LEU A 24 16.40 -0.42 7.04
N LEU A 25 16.30 -1.16 8.14
CA LEU A 25 17.31 -2.13 8.56
C LEU A 25 16.97 -3.54 8.10
N ASP A 26 15.71 -3.92 8.22
CA ASP A 26 15.27 -5.29 7.98
C ASP A 26 13.79 -5.32 7.59
N LEU A 27 13.43 -6.30 6.78
CA LEU A 27 12.10 -6.43 6.22
C LEU A 27 11.72 -7.91 6.13
N LEU A 28 10.50 -8.22 6.59
CA LEU A 28 9.91 -9.55 6.46
C LEU A 28 8.48 -9.42 5.93
N ILE A 29 8.14 -10.27 4.96
CA ILE A 29 6.78 -10.39 4.42
C ILE A 29 6.26 -11.77 4.78
N GLU A 30 5.12 -11.81 5.46
CA GLU A 30 4.50 -13.03 5.98
C GLU A 30 3.07 -13.18 5.45
N PRO A 31 2.72 -14.31 4.78
CA PRO A 31 1.34 -14.56 4.34
C PRO A 31 0.33 -14.58 5.49
N SER A 32 0.78 -14.95 6.70
CA SER A 32 -0.03 -14.97 7.91
C SER A 32 0.80 -14.48 9.08
N LEU A 33 0.30 -13.45 9.78
CA LEU A 33 0.97 -12.82 10.92
C LEU A 33 0.57 -13.51 12.23
N SER A 34 1.54 -13.73 13.11
CA SER A 34 1.33 -14.14 14.50
C SER A 34 2.34 -13.45 15.41
N VAL A 35 2.07 -13.40 16.72
CA VAL A 35 3.00 -12.84 17.70
C VAL A 35 4.36 -13.54 17.63
N ASP A 36 4.39 -14.88 17.61
CA ASP A 36 5.61 -15.68 17.50
C ASP A 36 6.49 -15.29 16.28
N LYS A 37 5.87 -14.95 15.15
CA LYS A 37 6.61 -14.52 13.96
C LYS A 37 7.23 -13.14 14.14
N ILE A 38 6.54 -12.24 14.83
CA ILE A 38 7.06 -10.91 15.17
C ILE A 38 8.22 -11.07 16.17
N GLU A 39 8.06 -11.91 17.19
CA GLU A 39 9.12 -12.23 18.15
C GLU A 39 10.35 -12.80 17.46
N CYS A 40 10.17 -13.78 16.56
CA CYS A 40 11.26 -14.37 15.78
C CYS A 40 11.99 -13.32 14.92
N PHE A 41 11.24 -12.41 14.28
CA PHE A 41 11.81 -11.30 13.52
C PHE A 41 12.62 -10.34 14.41
N MET A 42 12.13 -10.05 15.61
CA MET A 42 12.77 -9.12 16.57
C MET A 42 13.90 -9.76 17.38
N ALA A 43 13.97 -11.09 17.48
CA ALA A 43 14.97 -11.81 18.27
C ALA A 43 16.43 -11.47 17.90
N LYS A 44 16.68 -11.12 16.63
CA LYS A 44 17.99 -10.69 16.12
C LYS A 44 18.31 -9.20 16.33
N HIS A 45 17.35 -8.40 16.79
CA HIS A 45 17.44 -6.93 16.83
C HIS A 45 17.28 -6.33 18.23
N GLY A 46 16.62 -7.04 19.15
CA GLY A 46 16.33 -6.57 20.52
C GLY A 46 15.01 -5.83 20.63
N VAL A 47 14.87 -4.96 21.64
CA VAL A 47 13.65 -4.19 21.91
C VAL A 47 13.68 -2.88 21.12
N ALA A 48 12.58 -2.56 20.44
CA ALA A 48 12.42 -1.30 19.71
C ALA A 48 12.00 -0.15 20.66
N ASP A 49 12.29 1.09 20.29
CA ASP A 49 11.83 2.27 21.02
C ASP A 49 10.32 2.45 20.85
N ALA A 50 9.81 2.26 19.63
CA ALA A 50 8.38 2.24 19.38
C ALA A 50 7.98 1.27 18.26
N ALA A 51 6.76 0.76 18.36
CA ALA A 51 6.11 -0.03 17.34
C ALA A 51 4.77 0.59 16.93
N ILE A 52 4.44 0.51 15.65
CA ILE A 52 3.12 0.87 15.12
C ILE A 52 2.54 -0.29 14.30
N TYR A 53 1.29 -0.62 14.58
CA TYR A 53 0.52 -1.63 13.88
C TYR A 53 -0.59 -1.00 13.05
N CYS A 54 -0.69 -1.41 11.79
CA CYS A 54 -1.75 -1.05 10.86
C CYS A 54 -2.38 -2.34 10.32
N SER A 55 -3.70 -2.38 10.23
CA SER A 55 -4.42 -3.52 9.67
C SER A 55 -5.73 -3.09 9.04
N VAL A 56 -6.03 -3.71 7.90
CA VAL A 56 -7.34 -3.64 7.24
C VAL A 56 -8.03 -5.00 7.18
N ALA A 57 -7.35 -6.06 7.64
CA ALA A 57 -7.85 -7.43 7.59
C ALA A 57 -8.55 -7.85 8.90
N THR A 58 -8.03 -7.40 10.05
CA THR A 58 -8.50 -7.81 11.38
C THR A 58 -8.37 -6.67 12.39
N PRO A 59 -9.11 -6.70 13.52
CA PRO A 59 -8.93 -5.72 14.60
C PRO A 59 -7.51 -5.70 15.17
N GLY A 60 -6.85 -6.86 15.26
CA GLY A 60 -5.43 -6.97 15.64
C GLY A 60 -5.11 -6.68 17.11
N ASP A 61 -6.06 -6.79 18.03
CA ASP A 61 -5.83 -6.58 19.48
C ASP A 61 -4.85 -7.60 20.06
N GLU A 62 -4.93 -8.86 19.61
CA GLU A 62 -3.97 -9.91 19.98
C GLU A 62 -2.53 -9.54 19.60
N ILE A 63 -2.33 -9.02 18.39
CA ILE A 63 -1.00 -8.61 17.91
C ILE A 63 -0.48 -7.43 18.75
N VAL A 64 -1.29 -6.37 18.90
CA VAL A 64 -0.87 -5.16 19.64
C VAL A 64 -0.53 -5.49 21.10
N ASN A 65 -1.33 -6.31 21.78
CA ASN A 65 -1.08 -6.70 23.16
C ASN A 65 0.11 -7.66 23.28
N GLY A 66 0.25 -8.58 22.32
CA GLY A 66 1.29 -9.60 22.31
C GLY A 66 2.70 -9.04 22.15
N ILE A 67 2.85 -7.91 21.44
CA ILE A 67 4.18 -7.32 21.15
C ILE A 67 4.60 -6.21 22.12
N THR A 68 3.86 -5.98 23.21
CA THR A 68 4.18 -4.93 24.21
C THR A 68 5.55 -5.10 24.87
N HIS A 69 6.09 -6.32 24.89
CA HIS A 69 7.43 -6.60 25.40
C HIS A 69 8.54 -6.41 24.34
N LEU A 70 8.18 -6.25 23.06
CA LEU A 70 9.11 -6.06 21.95
C LEU A 70 9.40 -4.59 21.64
N ALA A 71 8.63 -3.67 22.22
CA ALA A 71 8.89 -2.23 22.09
C ALA A 71 8.51 -1.45 23.35
N HIS A 72 9.24 -0.38 23.67
CA HIS A 72 8.92 0.46 24.83
C HIS A 72 7.55 1.15 24.71
N ARG A 73 7.13 1.43 23.47
CA ARG A 73 5.81 1.96 23.13
C ARG A 73 5.21 1.16 22.00
N VAL A 74 3.96 0.73 22.14
CA VAL A 74 3.21 0.10 21.05
C VAL A 74 1.97 0.92 20.78
N SER A 75 1.73 1.21 19.50
CA SER A 75 0.58 1.97 19.05
C SER A 75 -0.11 1.28 17.87
N ARG A 76 -1.38 1.61 17.68
CA ARG A 76 -2.12 1.25 16.47
C ARG A 76 -2.38 2.52 15.67
N LEU A 77 -2.23 2.43 14.34
CA LEU A 77 -2.72 3.48 13.45
C LEU A 77 -4.25 3.48 13.46
N THR A 78 -4.82 4.62 13.83
CA THR A 78 -6.27 4.85 13.84
C THR A 78 -6.56 6.19 13.18
N ASN A 79 -7.83 6.47 12.87
CA ASN A 79 -8.23 7.76 12.31
C ASN A 79 -8.08 8.94 13.30
N ALA A 80 -7.81 8.65 14.58
CA ALA A 80 -7.49 9.65 15.61
C ALA A 80 -5.98 9.87 15.81
N THR A 81 -5.13 9.04 15.20
CA THR A 81 -3.67 9.19 15.29
C THR A 81 -3.26 10.52 14.65
N PRO A 82 -2.44 11.37 15.31
CA PRO A 82 -1.94 12.58 14.69
C PRO A 82 -1.05 12.26 13.48
N LEU A 83 -1.33 12.94 12.36
CA LEU A 83 -0.67 12.69 11.07
C LEU A 83 0.14 13.92 10.60
N PRO A 84 1.19 13.72 9.80
CA PRO A 84 1.93 14.81 9.17
C PRO A 84 1.20 15.43 7.96
N ILE A 85 0.04 14.88 7.57
CA ILE A 85 -0.83 15.38 6.50
C ILE A 85 -2.25 15.62 7.04
N ALA A 86 -2.99 16.54 6.42
CA ALA A 86 -4.41 16.75 6.69
C ALA A 86 -5.27 15.74 5.92
N ILE A 87 -6.42 15.36 6.49
CA ILE A 87 -7.40 14.45 5.86
C ILE A 87 -8.66 15.23 5.52
N ASP A 88 -8.86 15.55 4.24
CA ASP A 88 -10.05 16.28 3.75
C ASP A 88 -11.19 15.32 3.36
N TYR A 89 -11.02 14.03 3.63
CA TYR A 89 -12.03 13.02 3.36
C TYR A 89 -13.30 13.33 4.16
N ARG A 90 -14.47 13.36 3.50
CA ARG A 90 -15.74 13.76 4.15
C ARG A 90 -16.14 12.88 5.34
N THR A 91 -15.66 11.64 5.36
CA THR A 91 -15.88 10.67 6.45
C THR A 91 -14.52 10.13 6.92
N PRO A 92 -13.70 10.93 7.63
CA PRO A 92 -12.32 10.55 7.96
C PRO A 92 -12.23 9.21 8.69
N CYS A 93 -13.22 8.88 9.52
CA CYS A 93 -13.30 7.63 10.27
C CYS A 93 -13.53 6.37 9.42
N THR A 94 -13.95 6.51 8.16
CA THR A 94 -14.14 5.37 7.25
C THR A 94 -12.97 5.19 6.29
N LEU A 95 -11.97 6.07 6.33
CA LEU A 95 -10.80 5.97 5.48
C LEU A 95 -9.89 4.83 5.97
N GLY A 96 -9.49 3.96 5.05
CA GLY A 96 -8.56 2.86 5.31
C GLY A 96 -7.22 3.37 5.84
N THR A 97 -6.73 2.75 6.90
CA THR A 97 -5.47 3.10 7.56
C THR A 97 -4.25 2.78 6.67
N ASP A 98 -4.36 1.76 5.82
CA ASP A 98 -3.42 1.45 4.74
C ASP A 98 -3.27 2.61 3.75
N ARG A 99 -4.39 3.20 3.30
CA ARG A 99 -4.40 4.36 2.40
C ARG A 99 -3.81 5.60 3.07
N ILE A 100 -4.07 5.79 4.37
CA ILE A 100 -3.44 6.86 5.16
C ILE A 100 -1.92 6.66 5.20
N ALA A 101 -1.46 5.45 5.52
CA ALA A 101 -0.04 5.14 5.57
C ALA A 101 0.64 5.37 4.21
N ALA A 102 0.06 4.86 3.13
CA ALA A 102 0.58 5.06 1.77
C ALA A 102 0.66 6.55 1.39
N ALA A 103 -0.39 7.33 1.69
CA ALA A 103 -0.42 8.78 1.44
C ALA A 103 0.65 9.54 2.22
N VAL A 104 0.82 9.24 3.51
CA VAL A 104 1.88 9.83 4.34
C VAL A 104 3.27 9.47 3.81
N GLY A 105 3.48 8.20 3.44
CA GLY A 105 4.74 7.73 2.87
C GLY A 105 5.10 8.47 1.58
N ALA A 106 4.13 8.64 0.68
CA ALA A 106 4.32 9.34 -0.60
C ALA A 106 4.66 10.82 -0.38
N TRP A 107 3.88 11.51 0.45
CA TRP A 107 4.10 12.93 0.71
C TRP A 107 5.42 13.20 1.44
N ALA A 108 5.82 12.34 2.38
CA ALA A 108 7.08 12.50 3.09
C ALA A 108 8.30 12.34 2.17
N ASN A 109 8.22 11.49 1.14
CA ASN A 109 9.30 11.31 0.18
C ASN A 109 9.32 12.42 -0.90
N HIS A 110 8.15 13.00 -1.20
CA HIS A 110 7.97 13.99 -2.27
C HIS A 110 7.16 15.21 -1.82
N PRO A 111 7.62 15.97 -0.81
CA PRO A 111 6.90 17.13 -0.32
C PRO A 111 6.76 18.20 -1.40
N GLY A 112 5.64 18.93 -1.39
CA GLY A 112 5.39 20.02 -2.34
C GLY A 112 4.96 19.56 -3.74
N LYS A 113 4.62 18.28 -3.94
CA LYS A 113 4.09 17.75 -5.20
C LYS A 113 2.63 17.33 -5.08
N ASN A 114 1.84 17.61 -6.11
CA ASN A 114 0.54 16.96 -6.28
C ASN A 114 0.80 15.52 -6.73
N MET A 115 0.15 14.57 -6.06
CA MET A 115 0.41 13.14 -6.22
C MET A 115 -0.88 12.36 -6.46
N LEU A 116 -0.77 11.38 -7.35
CA LEU A 116 -1.66 10.23 -7.43
C LEU A 116 -0.91 9.03 -6.82
N VAL A 117 -1.32 8.60 -5.64
CA VAL A 117 -0.80 7.44 -4.94
C VAL A 117 -1.62 6.22 -5.33
N VAL A 118 -0.99 5.21 -5.90
CA VAL A 118 -1.64 4.00 -6.42
C VAL A 118 -1.12 2.77 -5.68
N ASP A 119 -1.97 2.10 -4.91
CA ASP A 119 -1.63 0.76 -4.39
C ASP A 119 -2.24 -0.30 -5.32
N ALA A 120 -1.41 -1.00 -6.08
CA ALA A 120 -1.80 -2.06 -7.00
C ALA A 120 -1.71 -3.45 -6.35
N GLY A 121 -2.54 -3.68 -5.32
CA GLY A 121 -2.63 -4.93 -4.58
C GLY A 121 -3.89 -5.76 -4.90
N THR A 122 -4.49 -6.34 -3.85
CA THR A 122 -5.73 -7.14 -3.94
C THR A 122 -6.90 -6.31 -4.49
N ALA A 123 -7.07 -5.10 -3.94
CA ALA A 123 -7.77 -4.00 -4.59
C ALA A 123 -6.73 -3.03 -5.17
N VAL A 124 -7.16 -2.18 -6.10
CA VAL A 124 -6.37 -1.02 -6.53
C VAL A 124 -6.96 0.24 -5.92
N THR A 125 -6.15 1.00 -5.18
CA THR A 125 -6.54 2.35 -4.72
C THR A 125 -5.90 3.43 -5.58
N TYR A 126 -6.57 4.57 -5.68
CA TYR A 126 -6.13 5.73 -6.43
C TYR A 126 -6.37 6.97 -5.57
N ASP A 127 -5.35 7.37 -4.82
CA ASP A 127 -5.44 8.38 -3.76
C ASP A 127 -4.76 9.69 -4.17
N VAL A 128 -5.45 10.81 -3.95
CA VAL A 128 -4.93 12.14 -4.30
C VAL A 128 -4.39 12.82 -3.06
N VAL A 129 -3.13 13.19 -3.12
CA VAL A 129 -2.47 14.01 -2.09
C VAL A 129 -1.97 15.28 -2.75
N SER A 130 -2.40 16.44 -2.27
CA SER A 130 -1.95 17.73 -2.83
C SER A 130 -0.59 18.15 -2.26
N ALA A 131 0.06 19.08 -2.97
CA ALA A 131 1.38 19.60 -2.63
C ALA A 131 1.50 20.13 -1.19
N ASP A 132 0.43 20.72 -0.67
CA ASP A 132 0.31 21.26 0.70
C ASP A 132 0.05 20.19 1.77
N GLY A 133 0.04 18.90 1.41
CA GLY A 133 -0.09 17.82 2.38
C GLY A 133 -1.53 17.55 2.82
N HIS A 134 -2.48 17.64 1.89
CA HIS A 134 -3.87 17.24 2.13
C HIS A 134 -4.21 15.98 1.34
N PHE A 135 -4.71 14.96 2.03
CA PHE A 135 -5.39 13.83 1.41
C PHE A 135 -6.77 14.30 0.95
N ARG A 136 -6.96 14.46 -0.37
CA ARG A 136 -8.18 15.03 -0.95
C ARG A 136 -9.28 13.97 -1.16
N GLY A 137 -8.90 12.71 -1.24
CA GLY A 137 -9.80 11.59 -1.53
C GLY A 137 -9.21 10.65 -2.57
N GLY A 138 -10.01 9.69 -3.01
CA GLY A 138 -9.54 8.70 -3.97
C GLY A 138 -10.57 7.63 -4.28
N ASN A 139 -10.23 6.73 -5.20
CA ASN A 139 -11.08 5.65 -5.67
C ASN A 139 -10.54 4.28 -5.24
N ILE A 140 -11.43 3.30 -5.10
CA ILE A 140 -11.10 1.89 -4.88
C ILE A 140 -11.69 1.10 -6.05
N ALA A 141 -10.88 0.26 -6.68
CA ALA A 141 -11.29 -0.62 -7.78
C ALA A 141 -10.80 -2.05 -7.54
N PRO A 142 -11.38 -3.07 -8.21
CA PRO A 142 -10.86 -4.43 -8.14
C PRO A 142 -9.42 -4.53 -8.68
N GLY A 143 -8.57 -5.29 -7.98
CA GLY A 143 -7.24 -5.70 -8.46
C GLY A 143 -7.33 -6.76 -9.55
N MET A 144 -6.18 -7.13 -10.13
CA MET A 144 -6.15 -8.05 -11.28
C MET A 144 -6.82 -9.39 -11.01
N ARG A 145 -6.50 -10.03 -9.88
CA ARG A 145 -7.12 -11.30 -9.50
C ARG A 145 -8.63 -11.18 -9.33
N MET A 146 -9.08 -10.16 -8.60
CA MET A 146 -10.52 -9.92 -8.40
C MET A 146 -11.27 -9.69 -9.71
N ARG A 147 -10.66 -9.00 -10.70
CA ARG A 147 -11.26 -8.81 -12.03
C ARG A 147 -11.44 -10.13 -12.77
N LEU A 148 -10.41 -10.97 -12.79
CA LEU A 148 -10.46 -12.28 -13.46
C LEU A 148 -11.45 -13.22 -12.77
N ASP A 149 -11.42 -13.28 -11.44
CA ASP A 149 -12.34 -14.08 -10.63
C ASP A 149 -13.79 -13.65 -10.84
N ALA A 150 -14.06 -12.34 -10.90
CA ALA A 150 -15.39 -11.81 -11.15
C ALA A 150 -15.89 -12.21 -12.56
N LEU A 151 -15.04 -12.11 -13.59
CA LEU A 151 -15.41 -12.52 -14.95
C LEU A 151 -15.77 -14.00 -15.03
N HIS A 152 -15.00 -14.88 -14.36
CA HIS A 152 -15.32 -16.29 -14.28
C HIS A 152 -16.63 -16.53 -13.51
N ARG A 153 -16.77 -15.92 -12.33
CA ARG A 153 -17.92 -16.14 -11.44
C ARG A 153 -19.26 -15.65 -12.01
N PHE A 154 -19.26 -14.52 -12.73
CA PHE A 154 -20.48 -13.87 -13.22
C PHE A 154 -20.79 -14.15 -14.69
N THR A 155 -20.08 -15.08 -15.34
CA THR A 155 -20.36 -15.50 -16.72
C THR A 155 -20.38 -17.01 -16.86
N LYS A 156 -21.09 -17.54 -17.86
CA LYS A 156 -21.24 -19.00 -18.05
C LYS A 156 -20.08 -19.67 -18.80
N ARG A 157 -19.29 -18.91 -19.55
CA ARG A 157 -18.33 -19.46 -20.52
C ARG A 157 -16.89 -19.00 -20.33
N LEU A 158 -16.64 -17.96 -19.52
CA LEU A 158 -15.28 -17.51 -19.30
C LEU A 158 -14.57 -18.49 -18.36
N PRO A 159 -13.36 -18.96 -18.72
CA PRO A 159 -12.61 -19.88 -17.89
C PRO A 159 -12.13 -19.21 -16.61
N GLN A 160 -11.78 -20.01 -15.61
CA GLN A 160 -10.98 -19.52 -14.49
C GLN A 160 -9.56 -19.24 -14.99
N VAL A 161 -9.07 -18.03 -14.77
CA VAL A 161 -7.76 -17.58 -15.24
C VAL A 161 -6.94 -17.11 -14.05
N GLU A 162 -5.77 -17.70 -13.85
CA GLU A 162 -4.81 -17.23 -12.84
C GLU A 162 -4.05 -16.00 -13.35
N VAL A 163 -3.66 -15.12 -12.43
CA VAL A 163 -2.84 -13.96 -12.78
C VAL A 163 -1.44 -14.44 -13.19
N PRO A 164 -0.90 -14.03 -14.36
CA PRO A 164 0.45 -14.42 -14.79
C PRO A 164 1.50 -13.95 -13.80
N ARG A 165 2.56 -14.74 -13.58
CA ARG A 165 3.68 -14.33 -12.72
C ARG A 165 4.42 -13.08 -13.24
N GLU A 166 4.46 -12.92 -14.55
CA GLU A 166 5.12 -11.82 -15.24
C GLU A 166 4.21 -11.30 -16.35
N LEU A 167 4.14 -9.98 -16.49
CA LEU A 167 3.41 -9.33 -17.58
C LEU A 167 4.36 -9.17 -18.78
N LYS A 168 4.51 -10.22 -19.58
CA LYS A 168 5.26 -10.17 -20.85
C LYS A 168 4.28 -10.00 -22.00
N TYR A 169 3.82 -8.77 -22.20
CA TYR A 169 2.83 -8.47 -23.22
C TYR A 169 3.34 -7.39 -24.16
N ASP A 170 3.88 -7.84 -25.29
CA ASP A 170 4.30 -7.02 -26.44
C ASP A 170 3.08 -6.47 -27.21
N THR A 171 1.88 -6.79 -26.75
CA THR A 171 0.60 -6.48 -27.40
C THR A 171 -0.38 -5.93 -26.39
N PHE A 172 -1.30 -5.09 -26.86
CA PHE A 172 -2.35 -4.48 -26.02
C PHE A 172 -3.74 -5.12 -26.21
N MET A 173 -3.87 -6.05 -27.17
CA MET A 173 -5.11 -6.76 -27.49
C MET A 173 -4.91 -8.27 -27.40
N GLY A 174 -5.89 -8.98 -26.83
CA GLY A 174 -5.89 -10.44 -26.76
C GLY A 174 -6.36 -11.08 -28.06
N TYR A 175 -5.83 -12.27 -28.35
CA TYR A 175 -6.15 -13.07 -29.54
C TYR A 175 -6.89 -14.37 -29.20
N ASP A 176 -7.14 -14.60 -27.92
CA ASP A 176 -7.94 -15.69 -27.39
C ASP A 176 -8.65 -15.21 -26.10
N THR A 177 -9.59 -16.00 -25.59
CA THR A 177 -10.39 -15.63 -24.41
C THR A 177 -9.51 -15.34 -23.18
N THR A 178 -8.49 -16.16 -22.95
CA THR A 178 -7.61 -16.04 -21.78
C THR A 178 -6.77 -14.77 -21.88
N SER A 179 -6.12 -14.54 -23.02
CA SER A 179 -5.32 -13.32 -23.23
C SER A 179 -6.18 -12.05 -23.22
N ALA A 180 -7.40 -12.10 -23.78
CA ALA A 180 -8.34 -10.98 -23.74
C ALA A 180 -8.77 -10.63 -22.30
N MET A 181 -9.03 -11.63 -21.45
CA MET A 181 -9.35 -11.41 -20.04
C MET A 181 -8.18 -10.80 -19.28
N ILE A 182 -6.97 -11.33 -19.46
CA ILE A 182 -5.76 -10.85 -18.78
C ILE A 182 -5.42 -9.41 -19.20
N LEU A 183 -5.35 -9.16 -20.52
CA LEU A 183 -5.02 -7.83 -21.05
C LEU A 183 -6.09 -6.80 -20.69
N GLY A 184 -7.37 -7.18 -20.71
CA GLY A 184 -8.46 -6.31 -20.24
C GLY A 184 -8.33 -5.96 -18.75
N ALA A 185 -7.91 -6.90 -17.91
CA ALA A 185 -7.66 -6.63 -16.49
C ALA A 185 -6.46 -5.68 -16.27
N ILE A 186 -5.36 -5.91 -16.99
CA ILE A 186 -4.12 -5.09 -16.92
C ILE A 186 -4.36 -3.68 -17.44
N TYR A 187 -4.78 -3.55 -18.70
CA TYR A 187 -4.95 -2.25 -19.34
C TYR A 187 -6.14 -1.48 -18.78
N GLY A 188 -7.10 -2.16 -18.13
CA GLY A 188 -8.12 -1.50 -17.33
C GLY A 188 -7.55 -0.74 -16.12
N ILE A 189 -6.44 -1.21 -15.52
CA ILE A 189 -5.73 -0.52 -14.44
C ILE A 189 -4.84 0.60 -15.02
N VAL A 190 -4.02 0.28 -16.03
CA VAL A 190 -3.15 1.26 -16.71
C VAL A 190 -3.95 2.45 -17.26
N GLY A 191 -5.09 2.17 -17.89
CA GLY A 191 -6.00 3.18 -18.40
C GLY A 191 -6.62 4.04 -17.29
N ALA A 192 -6.94 3.46 -16.13
CA ALA A 192 -7.44 4.23 -14.98
C ALA A 192 -6.38 5.17 -14.41
N ILE A 193 -5.13 4.71 -14.26
CA ILE A 193 -4.00 5.54 -13.81
C ILE A 193 -3.81 6.72 -14.79
N SER A 194 -3.77 6.43 -16.09
CA SER A 194 -3.61 7.42 -17.15
C SER A 194 -4.76 8.44 -17.15
N TYR A 195 -5.99 7.97 -16.99
CA TYR A 195 -7.18 8.82 -16.92
C TYR A 195 -7.13 9.76 -15.71
N TYR A 196 -6.84 9.25 -14.51
CA TYR A 196 -6.78 10.08 -13.30
C TYR A 196 -5.64 11.09 -13.37
N ARG A 197 -4.44 10.68 -13.79
CA ARG A 197 -3.30 11.59 -13.98
C ARG A 197 -3.66 12.73 -14.94
N ALA A 198 -4.24 12.41 -16.10
CA ALA A 198 -4.63 13.42 -17.07
C ALA A 198 -5.67 14.42 -16.52
N ARG A 199 -6.54 14.00 -15.59
CA ARG A 199 -7.51 14.89 -14.93
C ARG A 199 -6.94 15.71 -13.79
N LEU A 200 -5.90 15.22 -13.12
CA LEU A 200 -5.20 15.93 -12.05
C LEU A 200 -4.16 16.91 -12.61
N GLY A 201 -3.69 16.68 -13.84
CA GLY A 201 -2.65 17.47 -14.52
C GLY A 201 -1.44 16.59 -14.84
N ASN A 202 -0.84 16.79 -16.02
CA ASN A 202 0.28 15.95 -16.47
C ASN A 202 1.56 16.11 -15.62
N ASP A 203 1.65 17.14 -14.80
CA ASP A 203 2.70 17.36 -13.81
C ASP A 203 2.45 16.61 -12.48
N THR A 204 1.29 15.95 -12.34
CA THR A 204 0.99 15.09 -11.18
C THR A 204 1.98 13.93 -11.11
N LEU A 205 2.66 13.82 -9.98
CA LEU A 205 3.54 12.72 -9.67
C LEU A 205 2.71 11.45 -9.40
N VAL A 206 2.99 10.36 -10.10
CA VAL A 206 2.37 9.07 -9.80
C VAL A 206 3.33 8.25 -8.95
N VAL A 207 2.92 7.93 -7.72
CA VAL A 207 3.65 7.06 -6.80
C VAL A 207 2.90 5.74 -6.71
N MET A 208 3.55 4.62 -7.02
CA MET A 208 2.91 3.32 -7.09
C MET A 208 3.54 2.31 -6.13
N THR A 209 2.71 1.58 -5.40
CA THR A 209 3.08 0.46 -4.54
C THR A 209 2.22 -0.76 -4.85
N GLY A 210 2.40 -1.85 -4.09
CA GLY A 210 1.68 -3.09 -4.25
C GLY A 210 2.42 -4.10 -5.13
N GLY A 211 1.96 -5.35 -5.09
CA GLY A 211 2.66 -6.49 -5.72
C GLY A 211 2.80 -6.41 -7.24
N TRP A 212 2.02 -5.54 -7.89
CA TRP A 212 2.04 -5.34 -9.34
C TRP A 212 2.65 -4.02 -9.80
N ALA A 213 3.19 -3.22 -8.88
CA ALA A 213 3.67 -1.88 -9.20
C ALA A 213 4.77 -1.86 -10.27
N ASN A 214 5.76 -2.75 -10.13
CA ASN A 214 6.87 -2.85 -11.08
C ASN A 214 6.37 -3.20 -12.48
N GLN A 215 5.52 -4.22 -12.62
CA GLN A 215 5.03 -4.64 -13.92
C GLN A 215 4.08 -3.61 -14.56
N LEU A 216 3.20 -2.99 -13.78
CA LEU A 216 2.26 -1.99 -14.30
C LEU A 216 2.93 -0.66 -14.66
N SER A 217 3.97 -0.26 -13.92
CA SER A 217 4.72 0.96 -14.24
C SER A 217 5.37 0.90 -15.61
N GLY A 218 5.91 -0.25 -16.01
CA GLY A 218 6.50 -0.46 -17.34
C GLY A 218 5.49 -0.41 -18.51
N LEU A 219 4.19 -0.43 -18.22
CA LEU A 219 3.12 -0.33 -19.23
C LEU A 219 2.55 1.09 -19.37
N CYS A 220 2.95 2.01 -18.49
CA CYS A 220 2.55 3.41 -18.56
C CYS A 220 3.52 4.20 -19.45
N ASP A 221 3.00 5.14 -20.24
CA ASP A 221 3.78 5.99 -21.15
C ASP A 221 4.36 7.24 -20.48
N PHE A 222 4.38 7.25 -19.14
CA PHE A 222 4.92 8.32 -18.30
C PHE A 222 5.66 7.75 -17.10
N GLU A 223 6.52 8.57 -16.50
CA GLU A 223 7.29 8.19 -15.32
C GLU A 223 6.39 7.91 -14.12
N ILE A 224 6.64 6.79 -13.45
CA ILE A 224 5.99 6.38 -12.21
C ILE A 224 7.08 6.06 -11.20
N VAL A 225 6.96 6.64 -10.01
CA VAL A 225 7.85 6.32 -8.90
C VAL A 225 7.31 5.07 -8.21
N VAL A 226 8.04 3.95 -8.33
CA VAL A 226 7.67 2.69 -7.68
C VAL A 226 8.29 2.61 -6.29
N GLU A 227 7.44 2.45 -5.27
CA GLU A 227 7.81 2.43 -3.86
C GLU A 227 7.25 1.18 -3.17
N PRO A 228 7.96 0.03 -3.20
CA PRO A 228 7.43 -1.26 -2.69
C PRO A 228 7.07 -1.26 -1.21
N ASP A 229 7.71 -0.40 -0.41
CA ASP A 229 7.54 -0.31 1.05
C ASP A 229 6.75 0.94 1.48
N LEU A 230 5.96 1.53 0.58
CA LEU A 230 5.35 2.84 0.79
C LEU A 230 4.53 2.96 2.08
N ALA A 231 3.67 1.98 2.37
CA ALA A 231 2.87 1.96 3.59
C ALA A 231 3.77 1.84 4.84
N SER A 232 4.77 0.95 4.83
CA SER A 232 5.73 0.81 5.93
C SER A 232 6.54 2.09 6.15
N LYS A 233 6.97 2.78 5.08
CA LYS A 233 7.60 4.10 5.16
C LYS A 233 6.64 5.12 5.79
N GLY A 234 5.39 5.14 5.38
CA GLY A 234 4.36 6.00 5.96
C GLY A 234 4.16 5.78 7.45
N LEU A 235 4.09 4.51 7.87
CA LEU A 235 4.00 4.14 9.29
C LEU A 235 5.21 4.63 10.10
N ASN A 236 6.42 4.49 9.56
CA ASN A 236 7.64 5.00 10.20
C ASN A 236 7.59 6.54 10.32
N ARG A 237 7.15 7.24 9.27
CA ARG A 237 6.98 8.70 9.30
C ARG A 237 5.92 9.15 10.32
N ILE A 238 4.82 8.40 10.48
CA ILE A 238 3.82 8.66 11.51
C ILE A 238 4.41 8.46 12.91
N LEU A 239 5.19 7.40 13.14
CA LEU A 239 5.89 7.20 14.41
C LEU A 239 6.79 8.40 14.74
N LEU A 240 7.70 8.76 13.82
CA LEU A 240 8.66 9.85 14.02
C LEU A 240 7.95 11.19 14.28
N TYR A 241 6.84 11.47 13.58
CA TYR A 241 6.03 12.67 13.80
C TYR A 241 5.45 12.78 15.22
N ASN A 242 5.20 11.64 15.87
CA ASN A 242 4.65 11.54 17.22
C ASN A 242 5.74 11.30 18.30
N GLU A 243 7.01 11.20 17.93
CA GLU A 243 8.14 11.22 18.88
C GLU A 243 8.61 12.66 19.17
N THR A 244 8.43 13.58 18.21
CA THR A 244 8.87 14.98 18.33
C THR A 244 7.84 15.91 18.99
N LYS A 245 6.79 15.36 19.60
CA LYS A 245 5.72 16.08 20.28
C LYS A 245 5.65 15.67 21.74
#